data_AF-A0AAV0XLY5-F1
#
_entry.id   AF-A0AAV0XLY5-F1
#
_cell.length_a   1.000
_cell.length_b   1.000
_cell.length_c   1.000
_cell.angle_alpha   90.00
_cell.angle_beta   90.00
_cell.angle_gamma   90.00
#
_symmetry.space_group_name_H-M   'P 1'
#
loop_
_entity.id
_entity.type
_entity.pdbx_description
1 polymer ?
#
loop_
_entity_poly.entity_id
_entity_poly.type
_entity_poly.pdbx_seq_one_letter_code
_entity_poly.pdbx_strand_id
1 'polypeptide(L)'
;MTRDPSGQRFLTCAAAAVLLLTASWTSMATTAGRHVSNLNGNCMRCLCYASTLCNMTVGCSRGYCGPYYLYRDYWKDAGQLVVGDDDPDRDQAFVDCASNMECSQKVVENYMVKWGRDCNRDGVTDCDDYARIHFNGREDCSAIDNTNYWRRYETCRPVSNRGKFN
;
A
#
# COMPACT_ATOMS: atom_id res chain seq x y z
N MET A 1 14.05 55.68 54.18
CA MET A 1 13.63 56.51 53.03
C MET A 1 14.90 56.85 52.27
N THR A 2 15.07 56.62 50.98
CA THR A 2 14.21 56.22 49.86
C THR A 2 15.18 55.81 48.74
N ARG A 3 14.75 54.86 47.89
CA ARG A 3 15.38 54.53 46.61
C ARG A 3 15.43 55.76 45.70
N ASP A 4 16.46 55.83 44.85
CA ASP A 4 16.30 56.23 43.45
C ASP A 4 17.34 55.52 42.56
N PRO A 5 16.95 54.82 41.48
CA PRO A 5 17.84 54.18 40.53
C PRO A 5 17.86 54.92 39.18
N SER A 6 19.02 55.04 38.52
CA SER A 6 19.03 55.01 37.03
C SER A 6 20.44 54.90 36.46
N GLY A 7 20.66 53.82 35.70
CA GLY A 7 21.23 53.90 34.37
C GLY A 7 22.74 54.03 34.23
N GLN A 8 23.43 52.90 34.04
CA GLN A 8 24.70 52.89 33.32
C GLN A 8 24.88 51.62 32.47
N ARG A 9 24.54 51.81 31.18
CA ARG A 9 25.32 51.48 29.98
C ARG A 9 26.06 50.14 29.95
N PHE A 10 25.57 49.28 29.06
CA PHE A 10 26.25 48.16 28.44
C PHE A 10 27.63 48.53 27.88
N LEU A 11 28.63 47.68 28.11
CA LEU A 11 29.71 47.36 27.16
C LEU A 11 30.39 46.04 27.57
N THR A 12 29.88 44.98 26.95
CA THR A 12 30.50 43.73 26.49
C THR A 12 31.94 43.41 26.93
N CYS A 13 32.15 42.22 27.50
CA CYS A 13 33.36 41.42 27.28
C CYS A 13 33.05 39.92 27.36
N ALA A 14 33.22 39.26 26.21
CA ALA A 14 33.59 37.87 25.99
C ALA A 14 32.91 36.76 26.84
N ALA A 15 31.80 36.22 26.33
CA ALA A 15 31.50 34.80 26.52
C ALA A 15 31.94 34.08 25.24
N ALA A 16 33.02 33.31 25.31
CA ALA A 16 33.41 32.40 24.25
C ALA A 16 32.30 31.34 24.11
N ALA A 17 31.43 31.51 23.11
CA ALA A 17 30.43 30.52 22.77
C ALA A 17 31.11 29.31 22.12
N VAL A 18 31.26 28.23 22.89
CA VAL A 18 31.68 26.93 22.36
C VAL A 18 30.56 26.41 21.47
N LEU A 19 30.70 26.62 20.16
CA LEU A 19 29.82 26.02 19.15
C LEU A 19 30.16 24.54 19.01
N LEU A 20 29.50 23.69 19.80
CA LEU A 20 29.48 22.25 19.55
C LEU A 20 28.67 22.00 18.27
N LEU A 21 29.35 21.90 17.13
CA LEU A 21 28.77 21.36 15.90
C LEU A 21 28.53 19.86 16.10
N THR A 22 27.41 19.49 16.71
CA THR A 22 26.92 18.12 16.66
C THR A 22 26.50 17.85 15.21
N ALA A 23 27.35 17.16 14.45
CA ALA A 23 26.94 16.60 13.17
C ALA A 23 25.84 15.57 13.48
N SER A 24 24.58 16.00 13.41
CA SER A 24 23.44 15.12 13.55
C SER A 24 23.40 14.22 12.31
N TRP A 25 23.90 13.00 12.46
CA TRP A 25 23.73 11.96 11.46
C TRP A 25 22.25 11.59 11.47
N THR A 26 21.46 12.22 10.59
CA THR A 26 20.12 11.75 10.31
C THR A 26 20.26 10.41 9.60
N SER A 27 20.06 9.31 10.34
CA SER A 27 19.97 7.98 9.75
C SER A 27 18.85 7.99 8.71
N MET A 28 19.21 8.05 7.43
CA MET A 28 18.28 7.85 6.33
C MET A 28 17.91 6.37 6.37
N ALA A 29 16.80 6.06 7.04
CA ALA A 29 16.24 4.72 6.99
C ALA A 29 15.78 4.50 5.54
N THR A 30 16.57 3.76 4.77
CA THR A 30 16.12 3.22 3.49
C THR A 30 14.96 2.29 3.80
N THR A 31 13.73 2.71 3.51
CA THR A 31 12.58 1.81 3.44
C THR A 31 12.83 0.88 2.26
N ALA A 32 13.58 -0.20 2.47
CA ALA A 32 13.51 -1.34 1.58
C ALA A 32 12.02 -1.71 1.48
N GLY A 33 11.46 -1.67 0.27
CA GLY A 33 10.05 -1.96 0.03
C GLY A 33 9.70 -3.26 0.75
N ARG A 34 8.67 -3.21 1.61
CA ARG A 34 8.22 -4.39 2.34
C ARG A 34 7.72 -5.40 1.32
N HIS A 35 8.50 -6.44 1.06
CA HIS A 35 8.17 -7.46 0.07
C HIS A 35 7.30 -8.54 0.71
N VAL A 36 6.19 -8.88 0.06
CA VAL A 36 5.28 -9.97 0.45
C VAL A 36 5.71 -11.22 -0.32
N SER A 37 6.54 -12.06 0.29
CA SER A 37 7.15 -13.23 -0.39
C SER A 37 6.15 -14.26 -0.90
N ASN A 38 4.96 -14.26 -0.31
CA ASN A 38 3.82 -15.10 -0.62
C ASN A 38 2.87 -14.50 -1.67
N LEU A 39 3.10 -13.26 -2.14
CA LEU A 39 2.39 -12.65 -3.26
C LEU A 39 3.28 -12.62 -4.50
N ASN A 40 3.23 -13.69 -5.30
CA ASN A 40 4.04 -13.82 -6.52
C ASN A 40 3.26 -13.43 -7.79
N GLY A 41 3.97 -13.35 -8.92
CA GLY A 41 3.37 -12.98 -10.21
C GLY A 41 2.25 -13.90 -10.69
N ASN A 42 2.26 -15.20 -10.31
CA ASN A 42 1.14 -16.09 -10.64
C ASN A 42 -0.13 -15.70 -9.86
N CYS A 43 0.03 -15.33 -8.59
CA CYS A 43 -1.07 -14.82 -7.79
C CYS A 43 -1.61 -13.51 -8.38
N MET A 44 -0.74 -12.53 -8.65
CA MET A 44 -1.13 -11.25 -9.26
C MET A 44 -1.91 -11.43 -10.56
N ARG A 45 -1.40 -12.26 -11.47
CA ARG A 45 -2.09 -12.61 -12.72
C ARG A 45 -3.47 -13.21 -12.46
N CYS A 46 -3.60 -14.06 -11.45
CA CYS A 46 -4.87 -14.70 -11.15
C CYS A 46 -5.89 -13.76 -10.51
N LEU A 47 -5.47 -12.84 -9.63
CA LEU A 47 -6.34 -11.78 -9.09
C LEU A 47 -6.89 -10.91 -10.23
N CYS A 48 -6.03 -10.51 -11.17
CA CYS A 48 -6.42 -9.75 -12.37
C CYS A 48 -7.44 -10.51 -13.24
N TYR A 49 -7.17 -11.80 -13.49
CA TYR A 49 -8.06 -12.67 -14.26
C TYR A 49 -9.41 -12.87 -13.58
N ALA A 50 -9.43 -13.10 -12.27
CA ALA A 50 -10.65 -13.28 -11.51
C ALA A 50 -11.54 -12.03 -11.55
N SER A 51 -10.93 -10.84 -11.44
CA SER A 51 -11.61 -9.56 -11.51
C SER A 51 -12.30 -9.31 -12.84
N THR A 52 -11.55 -9.28 -13.94
CA THR A 52 -12.05 -8.80 -15.25
C THR A 52 -11.65 -9.64 -16.45
N LEU A 53 -11.15 -10.87 -16.22
CA LEU A 53 -10.36 -11.62 -17.20
C LEU A 53 -9.07 -10.87 -17.59
N CYS A 54 -8.57 -10.04 -16.67
CA CYS A 54 -7.42 -9.16 -16.86
C CYS A 54 -7.56 -8.27 -18.10
N ASN A 55 -8.78 -7.77 -18.34
CA ASN A 55 -9.09 -6.98 -19.51
C ASN A 55 -8.69 -5.51 -19.30
N MET A 56 -7.62 -5.09 -20.00
CA MET A 56 -7.08 -3.72 -19.95
C MET A 56 -8.01 -2.66 -20.54
N THR A 57 -9.05 -3.03 -21.27
CA THR A 57 -10.01 -2.08 -21.87
C THR A 57 -11.21 -1.83 -20.97
N VAL A 58 -11.28 -2.47 -19.80
CA VAL A 58 -12.34 -2.22 -18.83
C VAL A 58 -12.10 -0.85 -18.19
N GLY A 59 -13.02 0.08 -18.46
CA GLY A 59 -13.06 1.37 -17.78
C GLY A 59 -13.59 1.25 -16.34
N CYS A 60 -14.36 2.24 -15.91
CA CYS A 60 -15.00 2.20 -14.60
C CYS A 60 -16.46 1.78 -14.68
N SER A 61 -16.88 0.89 -13.78
CA SER A 61 -18.28 0.51 -13.60
C SER A 61 -18.61 0.43 -12.11
N ARG A 62 -19.68 1.10 -11.68
CA ARG A 62 -20.15 1.12 -10.27
C ARG A 62 -19.07 1.54 -9.25
N GLY A 63 -18.14 2.41 -9.66
CA GLY A 63 -17.04 2.88 -8.82
C GLY A 63 -15.80 1.97 -8.77
N TYR A 64 -15.80 0.87 -9.53
CA TYR A 64 -14.67 -0.03 -9.68
C TYR A 64 -14.03 0.15 -11.06
N CYS A 65 -12.70 0.18 -11.14
CA CYS A 65 -11.98 0.57 -12.35
C CYS A 65 -10.86 -0.42 -12.72
N GLY A 66 -10.66 -0.58 -14.02
CA GLY A 66 -9.47 -1.22 -14.59
C GLY A 66 -9.41 -2.75 -14.42
N PRO A 67 -8.29 -3.36 -14.81
CA PRO A 67 -8.14 -4.81 -14.92
C PRO A 67 -8.27 -5.53 -13.57
N TYR A 68 -7.84 -4.92 -12.48
CA TYR A 68 -7.99 -5.47 -11.12
C TYR A 68 -9.34 -5.15 -10.48
N TYR A 69 -10.18 -4.34 -11.13
CA TYR A 69 -11.48 -3.90 -10.62
C TYR A 69 -11.35 -3.24 -9.24
N LEU A 70 -10.44 -2.27 -9.12
CA LEU A 70 -10.13 -1.56 -7.88
C LEU A 70 -11.20 -0.50 -7.58
N TYR A 71 -11.44 -0.19 -6.31
CA TYR A 71 -12.26 0.94 -5.88
C TYR A 71 -11.42 2.00 -5.17
N ARG A 72 -11.95 3.23 -5.05
CA ARG A 72 -11.17 4.39 -4.58
C ARG A 72 -10.56 4.21 -3.19
N ASP A 73 -11.31 3.66 -2.23
CA ASP A 73 -10.79 3.49 -0.87
C ASP A 73 -9.72 2.39 -0.79
N TYR A 74 -9.81 1.34 -1.62
CA TYR A 74 -8.73 0.37 -1.79
C TYR A 74 -7.43 1.06 -2.21
N TRP A 75 -7.51 1.91 -3.24
CA TRP A 75 -6.38 2.68 -3.74
C TRP A 75 -5.81 3.65 -2.70
N LYS A 76 -6.68 4.32 -1.93
CA LYS A 76 -6.26 5.19 -0.82
C LYS A 76 -5.50 4.41 0.25
N ASP A 77 -6.04 3.27 0.65
CA ASP A 77 -5.43 2.40 1.66
C ASP A 77 -4.07 1.86 1.23
N ALA A 78 -3.86 1.67 -0.08
CA ALA A 78 -2.60 1.26 -0.70
C ALA A 78 -1.58 2.39 -0.90
N GLY A 79 -1.91 3.62 -0.48
CA GLY A 79 -1.01 4.77 -0.51
C GLY A 79 -1.20 5.75 -1.66
N GLN A 80 -2.38 5.74 -2.32
CA GLN A 80 -2.74 6.72 -3.36
C GLN A 80 -1.72 6.80 -4.51
N LEU A 81 -1.28 5.65 -5.02
CA LEU A 81 -0.27 5.58 -6.07
C LEU A 81 -0.74 6.26 -7.37
N VAL A 82 0.17 6.93 -8.06
CA VAL A 82 -0.11 7.67 -9.29
C VAL A 82 0.76 7.19 -10.45
N VAL A 83 0.36 7.53 -11.67
CA VAL A 83 1.16 7.26 -12.88
C VAL A 83 2.10 8.44 -13.11
N GLY A 84 3.41 8.16 -13.21
CA GLY A 84 4.41 9.22 -13.40
C GLY A 84 4.47 10.19 -12.22
N ASP A 85 4.59 11.49 -12.52
CA ASP A 85 4.65 12.58 -11.53
C ASP A 85 3.30 13.29 -11.33
N ASP A 86 2.20 12.55 -11.50
CA ASP A 86 0.84 13.07 -11.34
C ASP A 86 0.49 13.40 -9.87
N ASP A 87 -0.56 14.18 -9.66
CA ASP A 87 -0.99 14.62 -8.33
C ASP A 87 -1.91 13.56 -7.66
N PRO A 88 -1.53 12.96 -6.51
CA PRO A 88 -2.34 11.97 -5.82
C PRO A 88 -3.67 12.51 -5.27
N ASP A 89 -3.86 13.82 -5.19
CA ASP A 89 -5.10 14.44 -4.75
C ASP A 89 -6.02 14.84 -5.92
N ARG A 90 -5.56 14.69 -7.17
CA ARG A 90 -6.40 14.92 -8.35
C ARG A 90 -7.53 13.88 -8.40
N ASP A 91 -8.77 14.35 -8.61
CA ASP A 91 -9.97 13.50 -8.61
C ASP A 91 -9.85 12.24 -9.50
N GLN A 92 -9.16 12.41 -10.63
CA GLN A 92 -9.00 11.41 -11.69
C GLN A 92 -7.74 10.53 -11.53
N ALA A 93 -6.84 10.84 -10.59
CA ALA A 93 -5.60 10.07 -10.35
C ALA A 93 -5.87 8.59 -10.04
N PHE A 94 -6.91 8.31 -9.26
CA PHE A 94 -7.36 6.94 -8.99
C PHE A 94 -7.70 6.17 -10.26
N VAL A 95 -8.50 6.77 -11.16
CA VAL A 95 -8.98 6.09 -12.36
C VAL A 95 -7.82 5.85 -13.33
N ASP A 96 -6.91 6.82 -13.45
CA ASP A 96 -5.75 6.73 -14.33
C ASP A 96 -4.78 5.65 -13.83
N CYS A 97 -4.52 5.57 -12.52
CA CYS A 97 -3.73 4.49 -11.92
C CYS A 97 -4.43 3.14 -12.03
N ALA A 98 -5.73 3.05 -11.70
CA ALA A 98 -6.47 1.80 -11.74
C ALA A 98 -6.55 1.22 -13.16
N SER A 99 -6.55 2.06 -14.19
CA SER A 99 -6.58 1.65 -15.60
C SER A 99 -5.19 1.33 -16.18
N ASN A 100 -4.11 1.69 -15.48
CA ASN A 100 -2.75 1.38 -15.87
C ASN A 100 -2.31 0.05 -15.22
N MET A 101 -1.80 -0.90 -16.01
CA MET A 101 -1.44 -2.23 -15.50
C MET A 101 -0.37 -2.16 -14.39
N GLU A 102 0.70 -1.40 -14.62
CA GLU A 102 1.81 -1.31 -13.67
C GLU A 102 1.37 -0.62 -12.38
N CYS A 103 0.63 0.48 -12.48
CA CYS A 103 0.16 1.22 -11.31
C CYS A 103 -0.86 0.40 -10.50
N SER A 104 -1.87 -0.17 -11.17
CA SER A 104 -2.87 -1.01 -10.51
C SER A 104 -2.28 -2.26 -9.86
N GLN A 105 -1.27 -2.89 -10.47
CA GLN A 105 -0.54 -3.99 -9.84
C GLN A 105 0.17 -3.53 -8.55
N LYS A 106 0.90 -2.41 -8.58
CA LYS A 106 1.55 -1.87 -7.38
C LYS A 106 0.55 -1.50 -6.29
N VAL A 107 -0.65 -1.06 -6.66
CA VAL A 107 -1.74 -0.79 -5.70
C VAL A 107 -2.14 -2.08 -4.97
N VAL A 108 -2.35 -3.18 -5.69
CA VAL A 108 -2.67 -4.48 -5.08
C VAL A 108 -1.52 -4.97 -4.22
N GLU A 109 -0.27 -4.88 -4.69
CA GLU A 109 0.91 -5.24 -3.92
C GLU A 109 0.97 -4.48 -2.59
N ASN A 110 0.89 -3.14 -2.62
CA ASN A 110 0.89 -2.31 -1.41
C ASN A 110 -0.30 -2.59 -0.48
N TYR A 111 -1.48 -2.89 -1.04
CA TYR A 111 -2.64 -3.24 -0.25
C TYR A 111 -2.40 -4.54 0.52
N MET A 112 -1.84 -5.56 -0.13
CA MET A 112 -1.54 -6.85 0.51
C MET A 112 -0.37 -6.75 1.49
N VAL A 113 0.62 -5.89 1.23
CA VAL A 113 1.67 -5.55 2.20
C VAL A 113 1.08 -5.04 3.51
N LYS A 114 0.03 -4.21 3.42
CA LYS A 114 -0.59 -3.54 4.57
C LYS A 114 -1.63 -4.41 5.26
N TRP A 115 -2.44 -5.15 4.51
CA TRP A 115 -3.65 -5.82 5.01
C TRP A 115 -3.64 -7.35 4.89
N GLY A 116 -2.61 -7.91 4.26
CA GLY A 116 -2.44 -9.35 4.09
C GLY A 116 -2.42 -10.10 5.42
N ARG A 117 -3.23 -11.15 5.51
CA ARG A 117 -3.40 -12.01 6.69
C ARG A 117 -4.03 -13.33 6.28
N ASP A 118 -3.90 -14.35 7.12
CA ASP A 118 -4.59 -15.64 6.98
C ASP A 118 -6.10 -15.44 7.23
N CYS A 119 -6.87 -15.36 6.15
CA CYS A 119 -8.31 -15.17 6.17
C CYS A 119 -9.07 -16.49 6.23
N ASN A 120 -8.55 -17.55 5.61
CA ASN A 120 -9.20 -18.86 5.57
C ASN A 120 -8.84 -19.77 6.76
N ARG A 121 -7.92 -19.31 7.63
CA ARG A 121 -7.46 -19.94 8.88
C ARG A 121 -6.76 -21.27 8.68
N ASP A 122 -5.98 -21.39 7.61
CA ASP A 122 -5.22 -22.60 7.32
C ASP A 122 -3.76 -22.58 7.81
N GLY A 123 -3.37 -21.50 8.49
CA GLY A 123 -2.06 -21.31 9.10
C GLY A 123 -1.02 -20.69 8.16
N VAL A 124 -1.38 -20.38 6.92
CA VAL A 124 -0.49 -19.75 5.94
C VAL A 124 -1.23 -18.60 5.29
N THR A 125 -0.63 -17.40 5.26
CA THR A 125 -1.12 -16.36 4.36
C THR A 125 -0.65 -16.69 2.95
N ASP A 126 -1.55 -16.93 1.99
CA ASP A 126 -1.20 -17.14 0.60
C ASP A 126 -2.20 -16.52 -0.39
N CYS A 127 -2.16 -16.95 -1.64
CA CYS A 127 -3.01 -16.38 -2.69
C CYS A 127 -4.51 -16.57 -2.44
N ASP A 128 -4.91 -17.63 -1.73
CA ASP A 128 -6.32 -17.84 -1.39
C ASP A 128 -6.82 -16.76 -0.42
N ASP A 129 -5.96 -16.31 0.48
CA ASP A 129 -6.26 -15.19 1.38
C ASP A 129 -6.26 -13.86 0.64
N TYR A 130 -5.28 -13.64 -0.24
CA TYR A 130 -5.24 -12.42 -1.04
C TYR A 130 -6.43 -12.30 -1.97
N ALA A 131 -6.96 -13.41 -2.50
CA ALA A 131 -8.19 -13.41 -3.25
C ALA A 131 -9.40 -12.97 -2.40
N ARG A 132 -9.49 -13.43 -1.15
CA ARG A 132 -10.54 -13.02 -0.19
C ARG A 132 -10.43 -11.54 0.17
N ILE A 133 -9.21 -11.08 0.50
CA ILE A 133 -8.94 -9.69 0.84
C ILE A 133 -9.17 -8.76 -0.35
N HIS A 134 -8.79 -9.17 -1.56
CA HIS A 134 -9.01 -8.38 -2.77
C HIS A 134 -10.49 -8.17 -3.05
N PHE A 135 -11.29 -9.22 -2.85
CA PHE A 135 -12.73 -9.19 -3.11
C PHE A 135 -13.52 -8.45 -2.03
N ASN A 136 -13.25 -8.72 -0.75
CA ASN A 136 -14.02 -8.19 0.37
C ASN A 136 -13.48 -6.85 0.92
N GLY A 137 -12.21 -6.54 0.66
CA GLY A 137 -11.50 -5.43 1.28
C GLY A 137 -10.88 -5.77 2.64
N ARG A 138 -10.23 -4.78 3.25
CA ARG A 138 -9.33 -4.97 4.40
C ARG A 138 -9.99 -5.50 5.67
N GLU A 139 -11.30 -5.39 5.86
CA GLU A 139 -11.95 -5.70 7.15
C GLU A 139 -12.61 -7.09 7.17
N ASP A 140 -12.89 -7.66 6.00
CA ASP A 140 -13.75 -8.84 5.88
C ASP A 140 -13.01 -10.04 5.25
N CYS A 141 -13.02 -11.16 5.97
CA CYS A 141 -12.46 -12.45 5.54
C CYS A 141 -13.55 -13.47 5.18
N SER A 142 -14.80 -13.04 5.00
CA SER A 142 -15.94 -13.89 4.69
C SER A 142 -15.68 -14.74 3.45
N ALA A 143 -16.32 -15.91 3.43
CA ALA A 143 -16.28 -16.83 2.31
C ALA A 143 -16.86 -16.21 1.04
N ILE A 144 -16.11 -16.30 -0.05
CA ILE A 144 -16.49 -15.77 -1.38
C ILE A 144 -16.70 -16.89 -2.39
N ASP A 145 -16.77 -18.14 -1.92
CA ASP A 145 -16.77 -19.37 -2.71
C ASP A 145 -17.92 -19.42 -3.73
N ASN A 146 -19.04 -18.76 -3.43
CA ASN A 146 -20.21 -18.67 -4.31
C ASN A 146 -20.16 -17.54 -5.34
N THR A 147 -19.07 -16.76 -5.39
CA THR A 147 -18.96 -15.59 -6.29
C THR A 147 -18.43 -15.98 -7.67
N ASN A 148 -18.77 -15.20 -8.69
CA ASN A 148 -18.17 -15.36 -10.02
C ASN A 148 -16.66 -15.08 -10.02
N TYR A 149 -16.20 -14.20 -9.12
CA TYR A 149 -14.78 -13.93 -8.91
C TYR A 149 -14.06 -15.20 -8.45
N TRP A 150 -14.55 -15.86 -7.39
CA TRP A 150 -13.94 -17.08 -6.87
C TRP A 150 -13.92 -18.21 -7.90
N ARG A 151 -15.02 -18.42 -8.62
CA ARG A 151 -15.08 -19.43 -9.69
C ARG A 151 -14.01 -19.23 -10.77
N ARG A 152 -13.70 -17.98 -11.12
CA ARG A 152 -12.60 -17.67 -12.05
C ARG A 152 -11.23 -17.80 -11.40
N TYR A 153 -11.11 -17.39 -10.14
CA TYR A 153 -9.88 -17.54 -9.36
C TYR A 153 -9.47 -19.02 -9.25
N GLU A 154 -10.41 -19.93 -9.01
CA GLU A 154 -10.16 -21.38 -8.94
C GLU A 154 -9.52 -21.94 -10.21
N THR A 155 -9.74 -21.33 -11.38
CA THR A 155 -9.14 -21.80 -12.64
C THR A 155 -7.67 -21.42 -12.80
N CYS A 156 -7.17 -20.46 -12.01
CA CYS A 156 -5.80 -19.94 -12.14
C CYS A 156 -4.99 -19.89 -10.84
N ARG A 157 -5.62 -20.20 -9.69
CA ARG A 157 -4.96 -20.10 -8.38
C ARG A 157 -3.66 -20.90 -8.35
N PRO A 158 -2.58 -20.36 -7.78
CA PRO A 158 -1.36 -21.13 -7.55
C PRO A 158 -1.67 -22.40 -6.75
N VAL A 159 -1.08 -23.53 -7.13
CA VAL A 159 -1.16 -24.75 -6.31
C VAL A 159 -0.41 -24.45 -5.01
N SER A 160 -1.11 -24.52 -3.88
CA SER A 160 -0.46 -24.43 -2.58
C SER A 160 0.35 -25.72 -2.40
N ASN A 161 1.69 -25.62 -2.34
CA ASN A 161 2.59 -26.77 -2.18
C ASN A 161 2.53 -27.40 -0.77
N ARG A 162 1.36 -27.39 -0.13
CA ARG A 162 1.18 -27.97 1.20
C ARG A 162 1.19 -29.48 1.08
N GLY A 163 2.25 -30.10 1.60
CA GLY A 163 2.30 -31.55 1.84
C GLY A 163 3.34 -32.35 1.05
N LYS A 164 4.29 -31.75 0.34
CA LYS A 164 5.50 -32.49 -0.07
C LYS A 164 6.65 -32.21 0.88
N PHE A 165 6.57 -32.81 2.07
CA PHE A 165 7.78 -33.19 2.77
C PHE A 165 8.33 -34.40 2.00
N ASN A 166 9.45 -34.22 1.28
CA ASN A 166 10.27 -35.36 0.87
C ASN A 166 10.92 -35.97 2.11
#